data_AF-A0A969I6Y9-F1
#
_entry.id   AF-A0A969I6Y9-F1
#
_cell.length_a   1.000
_cell.length_b   1.000
_cell.length_c   1.000
_cell.angle_alpha   90.00
_cell.angle_beta   90.00
_cell.angle_gamma   90.00
#
_symmetry.space_group_name_H-M   'P 1'
#
loop_
_entity.id
_entity.type
_entity.pdbx_description
1 polymer ?
#
loop_
_entity_poly.entity_id
_entity_poly.type
_entity_poly.pdbx_seq_one_letter_code
_entity_poly.pdbx_strand_id
1 'polypeptide(L)'
;MHLTPHDGLVIDDKFLPRVADAPAIKTTEVYKEFIDTGPTGGAAFDFGQMMNAFLQGQAAMYCDSISIFGPAADPTKSKVKDTVGYALHPKAAKYSGELGGFGMAIPTNSDKKAAAFAFMQWMTAKAQDVKITGRRRPAHALLHPRSP
;
A
#
# COMPACT_ATOMS: atom_id res chain seq x y z
N MET A 1 4.73 -1.11 8.70
CA MET A 1 4.36 -2.46 9.16
C MET A 1 3.11 -2.38 10.01
N HIS A 2 2.13 -3.24 9.76
CA HIS A 2 0.90 -3.31 10.57
C HIS A 2 1.13 -4.13 11.84
N LEU A 3 0.57 -3.69 12.96
CA LEU A 3 0.59 -4.46 14.22
C LEU A 3 -0.34 -5.67 14.17
N THR A 4 -1.39 -5.59 13.35
CA THR A 4 -2.49 -6.55 13.33
C THR A 4 -2.11 -7.97 12.93
N PRO A 5 -1.16 -8.27 12.02
CA PRO A 5 -0.76 -9.66 11.75
C PRO A 5 -0.25 -10.40 12.99
N HIS A 6 0.30 -9.68 13.98
CA HIS A 6 0.80 -10.21 15.25
C HIS A 6 -0.20 -10.08 16.40
N ASP A 7 -1.47 -9.75 16.13
CA ASP A 7 -2.50 -9.44 17.13
C ASP A 7 -2.23 -8.18 17.97
N GLY A 8 -1.32 -7.30 17.51
CA GLY A 8 -1.11 -5.99 18.12
C GLY A 8 -2.17 -4.97 17.69
N LEU A 9 -2.40 -3.99 18.58
CA LEU A 9 -3.30 -2.88 18.38
C LEU A 9 -2.56 -1.56 18.60
N VAL A 10 -2.97 -0.51 17.88
CA VAL A 10 -2.52 0.85 18.20
C VAL A 10 -3.32 1.39 19.37
N ILE A 11 -4.64 1.21 19.32
CA ILE A 11 -5.63 1.62 20.32
C ILE A 11 -6.65 0.48 20.46
N ASP A 12 -7.15 0.23 21.68
CA ASP A 12 -8.21 -0.75 21.94
C ASP A 12 -9.63 -0.13 21.93
N ASP A 13 -10.65 -0.95 22.13
CA ASP A 13 -12.06 -0.52 22.14
C ASP A 13 -12.41 0.44 23.31
N LYS A 14 -11.49 0.61 24.27
CA LYS A 14 -11.60 1.57 25.37
C LYS A 14 -10.81 2.85 25.10
N PHE A 15 -10.33 3.05 23.88
CA PHE A 15 -9.48 4.16 23.47
C PHE A 15 -8.14 4.24 24.21
N LEU A 16 -7.64 3.12 24.74
CA LEU A 16 -6.35 3.08 25.40
C LEU A 16 -5.24 2.69 24.42
N PRO A 17 -4.07 3.36 24.45
CA PRO A 17 -2.95 3.02 23.57
C PRO A 17 -2.35 1.67 23.95
N ARG A 18 -2.10 0.80 22.95
CA ARG A 18 -1.59 -0.57 23.14
C ARG A 18 -0.23 -0.81 22.48
N VAL A 19 0.43 0.26 22.04
CA VAL A 19 1.71 0.24 21.29
C VAL A 19 2.90 -0.30 22.10
N ALA A 20 2.77 -0.43 23.42
CA ALA A 20 3.78 -0.98 24.31
C ALA A 20 3.48 -2.43 24.76
N ASP A 21 2.39 -3.03 24.30
CA ASP A 21 2.07 -4.41 24.62
C ASP A 21 3.02 -5.37 23.90
N ALA A 22 3.18 -6.58 24.45
CA ALA A 22 4.09 -7.59 23.90
C ALA A 22 3.88 -7.87 22.38
N PRO A 23 2.65 -7.97 21.84
CA PRO A 23 2.44 -8.10 20.39
C PRO A 23 2.96 -6.92 19.57
N ALA A 24 2.81 -5.69 20.09
CA ALA A 24 3.27 -4.48 19.42
C ALA A 24 4.80 -4.39 19.43
N ILE A 25 5.44 -4.69 20.56
CA ILE A 25 6.91 -4.77 20.69
C ILE A 25 7.47 -5.79 19.70
N LYS A 26 6.91 -7.00 19.66
CA LYS A 26 7.31 -8.05 18.73
C LYS A 26 7.21 -7.62 17.27
N THR A 27 6.15 -6.87 16.91
CA THR A 27 6.01 -6.35 15.54
C THR A 27 7.11 -5.32 15.22
N THR A 28 7.45 -4.47 16.17
CA THR A 28 8.53 -3.47 16.01
C THR A 28 9.89 -4.14 15.84
N GLU A 29 10.16 -5.24 16.55
CA GLU A 29 11.39 -6.04 16.38
C GLU A 29 11.49 -6.64 14.98
N VAL A 30 10.39 -7.21 14.46
CA VAL A 30 10.34 -7.71 13.07
C VAL A 30 10.54 -6.57 12.06
N TYR A 31 9.92 -5.41 12.30
CA TYR A 31 10.14 -4.26 11.42
C TYR A 31 11.59 -3.78 11.43
N LYS A 32 12.25 -3.80 12.60
CA LYS A 32 13.67 -3.50 12.70
C LYS A 32 14.51 -4.46 11.86
N GLU A 33 14.23 -5.76 11.90
CA GLU A 33 14.91 -6.75 11.05
C GLU A 33 14.77 -6.43 9.55
N PHE A 34 13.59 -5.98 9.11
CA PHE A 34 13.38 -5.58 7.71
C PHE A 34 14.20 -4.33 7.32
N ILE A 35 14.31 -3.36 8.22
CA ILE A 35 15.14 -2.17 7.98
C ILE A 35 16.63 -2.54 7.97
N ASP A 36 17.07 -3.40 8.90
CA ASP A 36 18.46 -3.83 9.01
C ASP A 36 18.90 -4.70 7.81
N THR A 37 17.98 -5.42 7.18
CA THR A 37 18.21 -6.24 5.97
C THR A 37 17.90 -5.49 4.66
N GLY A 38 17.35 -4.28 4.75
CA GLY A 38 16.95 -3.46 3.63
C GLY A 38 18.06 -2.59 3.03
N PRO A 39 17.71 -1.67 2.12
CA PRO A 39 18.66 -0.70 1.58
C PRO A 39 19.29 0.16 2.68
N THR A 40 20.59 0.45 2.56
CA THR A 40 21.31 1.35 3.47
C THR A 40 20.60 2.70 3.59
N GLY A 41 20.38 3.16 4.81
CA GLY A 41 19.64 4.40 5.08
C GLY A 41 18.13 4.25 5.02
N GLY A 42 17.60 3.04 4.85
CA GLY A 42 16.16 2.76 4.74
C GLY A 42 15.32 3.28 5.91
N ALA A 43 15.91 3.44 7.10
CA ALA A 43 15.25 4.05 8.25
C ALA A 43 14.78 5.50 8.01
N ALA A 44 15.39 6.21 7.05
CA ALA A 44 15.05 7.58 6.68
C ALA A 44 14.18 7.68 5.42
N PHE A 45 13.78 6.54 4.83
CA PHE A 45 13.03 6.55 3.58
C PHE A 45 11.58 6.97 3.80
N ASP A 46 11.11 7.89 2.97
CA ASP A 46 9.69 8.13 2.76
C ASP A 46 9.07 7.13 1.76
N PHE A 47 7.76 7.22 1.57
CA PHE A 47 7.01 6.39 0.64
C PHE A 47 7.61 6.36 -0.79
N GLY A 48 8.01 7.53 -1.31
CA GLY A 48 8.58 7.67 -2.65
C GLY A 48 9.97 7.05 -2.74
N GLN A 49 10.79 7.22 -1.70
CA GLN A 49 12.12 6.65 -1.60
C GLN A 49 12.10 5.11 -1.51
N MET A 50 11.19 4.54 -0.71
CA MET A 50 11.02 3.07 -0.66
C MET A 50 10.56 2.51 -2.00
N MET A 51 9.57 3.15 -2.64
CA MET A 51 9.09 2.73 -3.96
C MET A 51 10.23 2.79 -5.00
N ASN A 52 10.98 3.89 -5.04
CA ASN A 52 12.09 4.03 -5.96
C ASN A 52 13.19 3.00 -5.72
N ALA A 53 13.55 2.72 -4.45
CA ALA A 53 14.54 1.70 -4.14
C ALA A 53 14.18 0.33 -4.73
N PHE A 54 12.90 -0.09 -4.62
CA PHE A 54 12.43 -1.31 -5.26
C PHE A 54 12.47 -1.23 -6.79
N LEU A 55 11.91 -0.17 -7.39
CA LEU A 55 11.84 0.00 -8.85
C LEU A 55 13.23 0.07 -9.51
N GLN A 56 14.24 0.53 -8.77
CA GLN A 56 15.64 0.58 -9.22
C GLN A 56 16.44 -0.70 -8.91
N GLY A 57 15.81 -1.72 -8.32
CA GLY A 57 16.44 -3.02 -8.03
C GLY A 57 17.33 -3.03 -6.78
N GLN A 58 17.17 -2.06 -5.88
CA GLN A 58 17.92 -1.96 -4.63
C GLN A 58 17.28 -2.75 -3.48
N ALA A 59 16.01 -3.15 -3.64
CA ALA A 59 15.29 -3.99 -2.69
C ALA A 59 14.66 -5.18 -3.42
N ALA A 60 14.81 -6.38 -2.86
CA ALA A 60 14.20 -7.60 -3.43
C ALA A 60 12.70 -7.70 -3.14
N MET A 61 12.23 -7.07 -2.06
CA MET A 61 10.82 -7.04 -1.66
C MET A 61 10.38 -5.61 -1.38
N TYR A 62 9.12 -5.31 -1.70
CA TYR A 62 8.43 -4.08 -1.34
C TYR A 62 7.07 -4.44 -0.76
N CYS A 63 6.85 -4.09 0.51
CA CYS A 63 5.62 -4.39 1.23
C CYS A 63 4.96 -3.10 1.69
N ASP A 64 4.20 -2.49 0.79
CA ASP A 64 3.48 -1.23 0.99
C ASP A 64 2.33 -1.15 -0.03
N SER A 65 1.76 0.03 -0.23
CA SER A 65 0.61 0.33 -1.08
C SER A 65 0.67 -0.28 -2.48
N ILE A 66 -0.49 -0.78 -2.92
CA ILE A 66 -0.75 -1.28 -4.27
C ILE A 66 -0.56 -0.24 -5.37
N SER A 67 -0.39 1.05 -5.01
CA SER A 67 -0.10 2.12 -5.98
C SER A 67 1.21 1.90 -6.76
N ILE A 68 2.10 1.04 -6.29
CA ILE A 68 3.32 0.68 -7.02
C ILE A 68 3.06 -0.09 -8.33
N PHE A 69 1.89 -0.73 -8.50
CA PHE A 69 1.63 -1.61 -9.66
C PHE A 69 1.78 -0.88 -11.00
N GLY A 70 1.33 0.37 -11.09
CA GLY A 70 1.50 1.20 -12.28
C GLY A 70 2.98 1.48 -12.57
N PRO A 71 3.72 2.14 -11.66
CA PRO A 71 5.16 2.37 -11.79
C PRO A 71 5.99 1.10 -12.05
N ALA A 72 5.69 -0.03 -11.40
CA ALA A 72 6.39 -1.30 -11.59
C ALA A 72 6.27 -1.84 -13.01
N ALA A 73 5.12 -1.64 -13.67
CA ALA A 73 4.86 -2.05 -15.04
C ALA A 73 5.35 -1.05 -16.10
N ASP A 74 5.86 0.11 -15.69
CA ASP A 74 6.33 1.18 -16.59
C ASP A 74 7.85 1.06 -16.82
N PRO A 75 8.32 0.71 -18.04
CA PRO A 75 9.74 0.54 -18.32
C PRO A 75 10.55 1.85 -18.20
N THR A 76 9.89 3.01 -18.21
CA THR A 76 10.56 4.30 -17.99
C THR A 76 10.82 4.58 -16.51
N LYS A 77 10.15 3.84 -15.61
CA LYS A 77 10.23 4.03 -14.15
C LYS A 77 10.84 2.82 -13.42
N SER A 78 10.69 1.62 -13.99
CA SER A 78 11.05 0.35 -13.36
C SER A 78 12.13 -0.38 -14.14
N LYS A 79 13.28 -0.62 -13.50
CA LYS A 79 14.35 -1.50 -14.02
C LYS A 79 14.07 -2.98 -13.78
N VAL A 80 13.10 -3.29 -12.92
CA VAL A 80 12.75 -4.66 -12.51
C VAL A 80 11.41 -5.13 -13.11
N LYS A 81 10.82 -4.37 -14.04
CA LYS A 81 9.49 -4.64 -14.63
C LYS A 81 9.25 -6.11 -14.99
N ASP A 82 10.22 -6.75 -15.63
CA ASP A 82 10.06 -8.11 -16.16
C ASP A 82 10.35 -9.21 -15.12
N THR A 83 10.70 -8.84 -13.88
CA THR A 83 11.03 -9.76 -12.78
C THR A 83 10.15 -9.57 -11.53
N VAL A 84 9.16 -8.66 -11.56
CA VAL A 84 8.26 -8.43 -10.42
C VAL A 84 7.21 -9.54 -10.30
N GLY A 85 7.14 -10.17 -9.13
CA GLY A 85 6.03 -11.01 -8.69
C GLY A 85 5.15 -10.31 -7.64
N TYR A 86 3.93 -10.80 -7.46
CA TYR A 86 2.97 -10.27 -6.47
C TYR A 86 2.53 -11.37 -5.52
N ALA A 87 2.49 -11.06 -4.22
CA ALA A 87 2.02 -11.95 -3.18
C ALA A 87 1.12 -11.19 -2.20
N LEU A 88 0.31 -11.93 -1.44
CA LEU A 88 -0.43 -11.37 -0.31
C LEU A 88 0.54 -10.89 0.78
N HIS A 89 0.08 -9.94 1.61
CA HIS A 89 0.82 -9.53 2.79
C HIS A 89 1.21 -10.77 3.62
N PRO A 90 2.47 -10.87 4.11
CA PRO A 90 2.90 -11.99 4.93
C PRO A 90 1.97 -12.23 6.12
N LYS A 91 1.64 -13.50 6.37
CA LYS A 91 0.85 -13.92 7.53
C LYS A 91 1.77 -14.06 8.74
N ALA A 92 1.33 -13.56 9.90
CA ALA A 92 1.84 -14.01 11.19
C ALA A 92 0.78 -14.86 11.90
N ALA A 93 0.14 -14.38 12.97
CA ALA A 93 -0.96 -15.07 13.62
C ALA A 93 -2.20 -15.13 12.71
N LYS A 94 -2.46 -14.05 11.97
CA LYS A 94 -3.57 -13.93 11.01
C LYS A 94 -3.15 -13.22 9.72
N TYR A 95 -3.96 -13.40 8.68
CA TYR A 95 -3.88 -12.54 7.50
C TYR A 95 -4.50 -11.20 7.85
N SER A 96 -3.74 -10.13 7.63
CA SER A 96 -4.20 -8.76 7.74
C SER A 96 -3.35 -7.91 6.81
N GLY A 97 -3.93 -6.83 6.28
CA GLY A 97 -3.20 -5.80 5.55
C GLY A 97 -3.76 -4.42 5.89
N GLU A 98 -3.09 -3.37 5.41
CA GLU A 98 -3.68 -2.02 5.45
C GLU A 98 -4.89 -1.96 4.53
N LEU A 99 -5.92 -1.28 5.01
CA LEU A 99 -6.89 -0.65 4.14
C LEU A 99 -6.79 0.85 4.36
N GLY A 100 -6.40 1.54 3.30
CA GLY A 100 -6.29 2.99 3.27
C GLY A 100 -6.91 3.57 2.01
N GLY A 101 -6.79 4.88 1.86
CA GLY A 101 -7.27 5.58 0.68
C GLY A 101 -7.31 7.08 0.92
N PHE A 102 -7.64 7.81 -0.14
CA PHE A 102 -7.87 9.24 -0.08
C PHE A 102 -9.37 9.51 -0.18
N GLY A 103 -9.86 10.32 0.77
CA GLY A 103 -11.23 10.81 0.78
C GLY A 103 -11.30 12.27 0.32
N MET A 104 -12.43 12.64 -0.27
CA MET A 104 -12.77 14.03 -0.56
C MET A 104 -13.91 14.47 0.36
N ALA A 105 -13.84 15.69 0.87
CA ALA A 105 -14.86 16.30 1.70
C ALA A 105 -15.13 17.74 1.28
N ILE A 106 -16.37 18.20 1.47
CA ILE A 106 -16.77 19.59 1.20
C ILE A 106 -16.82 20.33 2.54
N PRO A 107 -16.04 21.40 2.74
CA PRO A 107 -16.12 22.21 3.95
C PRO A 107 -17.53 22.79 4.17
N THR A 108 -18.00 22.78 5.41
CA THR A 108 -19.34 23.27 5.78
C THR A 108 -19.55 24.76 5.46
N ASN A 109 -18.47 25.54 5.42
CA ASN A 109 -18.47 26.96 5.09
C ASN A 109 -18.26 27.27 3.59
N SER A 110 -18.23 26.27 2.70
CA SER A 110 -18.04 26.53 1.27
C SER A 110 -19.26 27.25 0.66
N ASP A 111 -19.03 28.28 -0.16
CA ASP A 111 -20.08 28.90 -0.97
C ASP A 111 -20.37 28.15 -2.28
N LYS A 112 -19.60 27.08 -2.56
CA LYS A 112 -19.65 26.31 -3.82
C LYS A 112 -20.04 24.85 -3.61
N LYS A 113 -20.83 24.55 -2.56
CA LYS A 113 -21.22 23.17 -2.19
C LYS A 113 -21.80 22.37 -3.34
N ALA A 114 -22.73 22.95 -4.10
CA ALA A 114 -23.37 22.26 -5.22
C ALA A 114 -22.37 21.89 -6.33
N ALA A 115 -21.48 22.83 -6.70
CA ALA A 115 -20.46 22.60 -7.71
C ALA A 115 -19.41 21.56 -7.24
N ALA A 116 -18.96 21.67 -5.99
CA ALA A 116 -18.05 20.70 -5.40
C ALA A 116 -18.65 19.29 -5.34
N PHE A 117 -19.95 19.18 -4.99
CA PHE A 117 -20.64 17.90 -4.98
C PHE A 117 -20.76 17.29 -6.38
N ALA A 118 -21.14 18.08 -7.39
CA ALA A 118 -21.19 17.64 -8.78
C ALA A 118 -19.81 17.16 -9.27
N PHE A 119 -18.74 17.85 -8.87
CA PHE A 119 -17.37 17.45 -9.17
C PHE A 119 -16.99 16.13 -8.50
N MET A 120 -17.30 15.96 -7.21
CA MET A 120 -17.04 14.69 -6.50
C MET A 120 -17.76 13.54 -7.19
N GLN A 121 -19.03 13.70 -7.55
CA GLN A 121 -19.80 12.69 -8.29
C GLN A 121 -19.16 12.32 -9.63
N TRP A 122 -18.74 13.32 -10.40
CA TRP A 122 -18.06 13.09 -11.68
C TRP A 122 -16.72 12.37 -11.50
N MET A 123 -15.91 12.81 -10.54
CA MET A 123 -14.57 12.28 -10.32
C MET A 123 -14.60 10.83 -9.84
N THR A 124 -15.55 10.47 -8.97
CA THR A 124 -15.68 9.12 -8.43
C THR A 124 -16.65 8.24 -9.22
N ALA A 125 -17.15 8.71 -10.36
CA ALA A 125 -17.98 7.89 -11.23
C ALA A 125 -17.16 6.74 -11.81
N LYS A 126 -17.76 5.55 -11.95
CA LYS A 126 -17.10 4.34 -12.50
C LYS A 126 -16.32 4.60 -13.79
N ALA A 127 -16.87 5.39 -14.70
CA ALA A 127 -16.22 5.70 -15.97
C ALA A 127 -14.92 6.51 -15.77
N GLN A 128 -14.89 7.37 -14.76
CA GLN A 128 -13.74 8.20 -14.44
C GLN A 128 -12.71 7.42 -13.61
N ASP A 129 -13.17 6.62 -12.66
CA ASP A 129 -12.33 5.71 -11.87
C ASP A 129 -11.52 4.77 -12.78
N VAL A 130 -12.18 4.07 -13.71
CA VAL A 130 -11.52 3.19 -14.70
C VAL A 130 -10.52 3.93 -15.59
N LYS A 131 -10.75 5.21 -15.90
CA LYS A 131 -9.80 6.02 -16.66
C LYS A 131 -8.56 6.36 -15.83
N ILE A 132 -8.76 6.75 -14.58
CA ILE A 132 -7.69 7.15 -13.64
C ILE A 132 -6.82 5.94 -13.27
N THR A 133 -7.42 4.78 -12.98
CA THR A 133 -6.68 3.56 -12.63
C THR A 133 -5.99 2.91 -13.85
N GLY A 134 -6.19 3.47 -15.04
CA GLY A 134 -5.60 3.01 -16.29
C GLY A 134 -6.18 1.68 -16.78
N ARG A 135 -6.93 1.70 -17.88
CA ARG A 135 -7.06 0.49 -18.71
C ARG A 135 -5.70 0.19 -19.36
N ARG A 136 -4.90 -0.65 -18.70
CA ARG A 136 -3.85 -1.43 -19.37
C ARG A 136 -4.04 -2.90 -19.04
N ARG A 137 -5.11 -3.50 -19.57
CA ARG A 137 -5.17 -4.95 -19.70
C ARG A 137 -4.30 -5.36 -20.89
N PRO A 138 -3.31 -6.25 -20.74
CA PRO A 138 -3.26 -7.43 -21.59
C PRO A 138 -4.25 -8.45 -21.01
N ALA A 139 -5.13 -8.98 -21.85
CA ALA A 139 -6.19 -9.93 -21.49
C ALA A 139 -5.68 -11.32 -21.04
N HIS A 140 -4.45 -11.44 -20.54
CA HIS A 140 -3.80 -12.75 -20.34
C HIS A 140 -3.24 -13.05 -18.94
N ALA A 141 -3.27 -12.12 -17.99
CA ALA A 141 -2.93 -12.44 -16.60
C ALA A 141 -4.13 -13.05 -15.86
N LEU A 142 -4.65 -14.16 -16.40
CA LEU A 142 -5.37 -15.13 -15.59
C LEU A 142 -4.34 -15.70 -14.61
N LEU A 143 -4.70 -15.61 -13.33
CA LEU A 143 -4.13 -16.38 -12.23
C LEU A 143 -3.55 -17.70 -12.75
N HIS A 144 -2.27 -17.96 -12.44
CA HIS A 144 -1.62 -19.23 -12.77
C HIS A 144 -2.59 -20.39 -12.49
N PRO A 145 -2.80 -21.32 -13.45
CA PRO A 145 -3.52 -22.54 -13.14
C PRO A 145 -2.74 -23.22 -12.02
N ARG A 146 -3.44 -23.60 -10.95
CA ARG A 146 -2.87 -24.51 -9.94
C ARG A 146 -2.44 -25.76 -10.70
N SER A 147 -1.14 -26.04 -10.70
CA SER A 147 -0.58 -27.31 -11.16
C SER A 147 -1.14 -28.47 -10.33
N PRO A 148 -1.20 -29.69 -10.89
CA PRO A 148 -2.02 -30.81 -10.40
C PRO A 148 -1.69 -31.28 -8.99
#